data_AF-A0A497RR48-F1
#
_entry.id   AF-A0A497RR48-F1
#
_cell.length_a   1.000
_cell.length_b   1.000
_cell.length_c   1.000
_cell.angle_alpha   90.00
_cell.angle_beta   90.00
_cell.angle_gamma   90.00
#
_symmetry.space_group_name_H-M   'P 1'
#
loop_
_entity.id
_entity.type
_entity.pdbx_description
1 polymer ?
#
loop_
_entity_poly.entity_id
_entity_poly.type
_entity_poly.pdbx_seq_one_letter_code
_entity_poly.pdbx_strand_id
1 'polypeptide(L)' 'MKGEYRYPLSLEDELVVEMEIERSEIVDFKVMYNTIVNGKEHQVVRYDCAHGYAHKYILYEKPKRKEMMAE' A
#
# COMPACT_ATOMS: atom_id res chain seq x y z
N MET A 1 1.46 19.44 -10.41
CA MET A 1 2.82 18.89 -10.19
C MET A 1 2.64 17.47 -9.69
N LYS A 2 3.33 16.50 -10.29
CA LYS A 2 3.34 15.12 -9.78
C LYS A 2 4.65 14.89 -9.03
N GLY A 3 4.54 14.31 -7.85
CA GLY A 3 5.68 13.91 -7.02
C GLY A 3 5.59 12.44 -6.66
N GLU A 4 6.73 11.76 -6.74
CA GLU A 4 6.91 10.41 -6.21
C GLU A 4 8.08 10.45 -5.24
N TYR A 5 7.88 9.89 -4.05
CA TYR A 5 8.90 9.72 -3.04
C TYR A 5 8.92 8.26 -2.61
N ARG A 6 10.11 7.67 -2.66
CA ARG A 6 10.38 6.31 -2.23
C ARG A 6 11.36 6.34 -1.08
N TYR A 7 11.00 5.67 0.01
CA TYR A 7 11.80 5.59 1.20
C TYR A 7 12.04 4.13 1.59
N PRO A 8 13.27 3.60 1.42
CA PRO A 8 13.59 2.27 1.90
C PRO A 8 13.56 2.27 3.43
N LEU A 9 12.67 1.47 4.00
CA LEU A 9 12.55 1.25 5.45
C LEU A 9 13.50 0.14 5.92
N SER A 10 13.75 -0.84 5.05
CA SER A 10 14.72 -1.93 5.25
C SER A 10 15.22 -2.43 3.88
N LEU A 11 15.92 -3.56 3.84
CA LEU A 11 16.27 -4.24 2.59
C LEU A 11 15.04 -4.82 1.87
N GLU A 12 13.97 -5.11 2.60
CA GLU A 12 12.77 -5.77 2.11
C GLU A 12 11.55 -4.85 2.14
N ASP A 13 11.61 -3.74 2.86
CA ASP A 13 10.49 -2.83 3.12
C ASP A 13 10.68 -1.46 2.47
N GLU A 14 9.63 -0.95 1.84
CA GLU A 14 9.60 0.37 1.21
C GLU A 14 8.31 1.13 1.57
N LEU A 15 8.44 2.42 1.86
CA LEU A 15 7.34 3.37 1.88
C LEU A 15 7.34 4.14 0.54
N VAL A 16 6.22 4.11 -0.17
CA VAL A 16 6.02 4.88 -1.41
C VAL A 16 4.95 5.92 -1.18
N VAL A 17 5.23 7.16 -1.57
CA VAL A 17 4.30 8.29 -1.53
C VAL A 17 4.22 8.91 -2.91
N GLU A 18 3.07 8.81 -3.55
CA GLU A 18 2.73 9.54 -4.76
C GLU A 18 1.73 10.65 -4.40
N MET A 19 1.88 11.82 -5.02
CA MET A 19 0.93 12.91 -4.87
C MET A 19 0.82 13.77 -6.13
N GLU A 20 -0.38 14.28 -6.37
CA GLU A 20 -0.64 15.30 -7.37
C GLU A 20 -1.04 16.60 -6.69
N ILE A 21 -0.31 17.66 -7.00
CA ILE A 21 -0.50 19.00 -6.44
C ILE A 21 -1.01 19.95 -7.53
N GLU A 22 -2.17 20.56 -7.31
CA GLU A 22 -2.72 21.62 -8.14
C GLU A 22 -2.95 22.87 -7.28
N ARG A 23 -2.53 24.04 -7.75
CA ARG A 23 -2.74 25.33 -7.04
C ARG A 23 -2.33 25.30 -5.56
N SER A 24 -1.25 24.59 -5.25
CA SER A 24 -0.73 24.38 -3.89
C SER A 24 -1.58 23.48 -2.97
N GLU A 25 -2.56 22.76 -3.53
CA GLU A 25 -3.37 21.77 -2.82
C GLU A 25 -3.07 20.36 -3.36
N ILE A 26 -3.07 19.35 -2.48
CA ILE A 26 -2.99 17.95 -2.88
C ILE A 26 -4.38 17.51 -3.34
N VAL A 27 -4.51 17.17 -4.63
CA VAL A 27 -5.79 16.75 -5.23
C VAL A 27 -5.90 15.24 -5.38
N ASP A 28 -4.78 14.53 -5.41
CA ASP A 28 -4.71 13.07 -5.40
C ASP A 28 -3.47 12.61 -4.65
N PHE A 29 -3.56 11.46 -4.00
CA PHE A 29 -2.43 10.86 -3.29
C PHE A 29 -2.52 9.33 -3.25
N LYS A 30 -1.35 8.72 -3.06
CA LYS A 30 -1.22 7.30 -2.77
C LYS A 30 -0.06 7.09 -1.80
N VAL A 31 -0.34 6.53 -0.63
CA VAL A 31 0.67 6.16 0.38
C VAL A 31 0.65 4.65 0.55
N MET A 32 1.76 3.98 0.23
CA MET A 32 1.87 2.53 0.23
C MET A 32 3.01 2.05 1.11
N TYR A 33 2.75 0.98 1.86
CA TYR A 33 3.79 0.15 2.45
C TYR A 33 3.89 -1.14 1.64
N ASN A 34 5.06 -1.34 1.05
CA ASN A 34 5.43 -2.55 0.32
C ASN A 34 6.47 -3.34 1.12
N THR A 35 6.38 -4.65 1.04
CA THR A 35 7.35 -5.58 1.64
C THR A 35 7.66 -6.73 0.70
N ILE A 36 8.83 -7.34 0.83
CA ILE A 36 9.20 -8.54 0.09
C ILE A 36 9.06 -9.77 1.01
N VAL A 37 8.15 -10.69 0.66
CA VAL A 37 7.98 -11.97 1.38
C VAL A 37 8.22 -13.10 0.40
N ASN A 38 9.11 -14.03 0.74
CA ASN A 38 9.50 -15.16 -0.12
C ASN A 38 9.92 -14.71 -1.55
N GLY A 39 10.63 -13.59 -1.65
CA GLY A 39 11.11 -13.02 -2.93
C GLY A 39 10.02 -12.39 -3.80
N LYS A 40 8.82 -12.16 -3.26
CA LYS A 40 7.71 -11.49 -3.95
C LYS A 40 7.38 -10.19 -3.24
N GLU A 41 7.15 -9.13 -4.01
CA GLU A 41 6.67 -7.87 -3.46
C GLU A 41 5.16 -7.95 -3.14
N HIS A 42 4.81 -7.44 -1.97
CA HIS A 42 3.45 -7.39 -1.45
C HIS A 42 3.13 -5.96 -1.01
N GLN A 43 2.05 -5.40 -1.56
CA GLN A 43 1.47 -4.16 -1.04
C GLN A 43 0.65 -4.49 0.19
N VAL A 44 1.20 -4.22 1.38
CA VAL A 44 0.60 -4.60 2.66
C VAL A 44 -0.50 -3.62 3.07
N VAL A 45 -0.23 -2.32 2.93
CA VAL A 45 -1.19 -1.26 3.22
C VAL A 45 -1.11 -0.21 2.12
N ARG A 46 -2.27 0.29 1.70
CA ARG A 46 -2.37 1.45 0.82
C ARG A 46 -3.46 2.40 1.30
N TYR A 47 -3.14 3.69 1.32
CA TYR A 47 -4.11 4.77 1.41
C TYR A 47 -4.13 5.51 0.08
N ASP A 48 -5.30 5.68 -0.51
CA ASP A 48 -5.47 6.31 -1.82
C ASP A 48 -6.80 7.07 -1.93
N CYS A 49 -6.99 7.81 -3.00
CA CYS A 49 -8.28 8.40 -3.36
C CYS A 49 -9.05 7.45 -4.30
N ALA A 50 -9.81 6.51 -3.75
CA ALA A 50 -10.71 5.67 -4.55
C ALA A 50 -12.13 6.26 -4.56
N HIS A 51 -12.75 6.35 -5.74
CA HIS A 51 -14.10 6.90 -5.91
C HIS A 51 -14.28 8.35 -5.40
N GLY A 52 -13.20 9.14 -5.38
CA GLY A 52 -13.23 10.52 -4.90
C GLY A 52 -13.20 10.67 -3.37
N TYR A 53 -12.98 9.57 -2.64
CA TYR A 53 -12.87 9.58 -1.17
C TYR A 53 -11.57 8.91 -0.72
N ALA A 54 -11.10 9.27 0.46
CA ALA A 54 -10.00 8.58 1.11
C ALA A 54 -10.38 7.11 1.35
N HIS A 55 -9.56 6.22 0.83
CA HIS A 55 -9.76 4.78 0.86
C HIS A 55 -8.54 4.11 1.48
N LYS A 56 -8.79 3.04 2.23
CA LYS A 56 -7.76 2.23 2.89
C LYS A 56 -7.87 0.79 2.39
N TYR A 57 -6.79 0.31 1.80
CA TYR A 57 -6.58 -1.09 1.51
C TYR A 57 -5.60 -1.70 2.51
N ILE A 58 -5.90 -2.93 2.95
CA ILE A 58 -5.00 -3.77 3.76
C ILE A 58 -4.98 -5.14 3.12
N LEU A 59 -3.79 -5.69 2.92
CA LEU A 59 -3.61 -7.08 2.52
C LEU A 59 -3.98 -7.99 3.69
N TYR A 60 -5.08 -8.72 3.54
CA TYR A 60 -5.44 -9.81 4.43
C TYR A 60 -4.99 -11.13 3.80
N GLU A 61 -4.01 -11.81 4.38
CA GLU A 61 -3.80 -13.23 4.08
C GLU A 61 -4.96 -14.02 4.69
N LYS A 62 -5.82 -14.56 3.84
CA LYS A 62 -6.79 -15.56 4.29
C LYS A 62 -6.02 -16.85 4.58
N PRO A 63 -6.21 -17.49 5.74
CA PRO A 63 -5.67 -18.83 5.95
C PRO A 63 -6.16 -19.76 4.84
N LYS A 64 -5.27 -20.62 4.32
CA LYS A 64 -5.67 -21.66 3.38
C LYS A 64 -6.74 -22.52 4.05
N ARG A 65 -7.86 -22.74 3.36
CA ARG A 65 -9.10 -23.37 3.84
C ARG A 65 -8.97 -24.85 4.29
N LYS A 66 -7.81 -25.35 4.74
CA LYS A 66 -7.55 -26.77 5.03
C LYS A 66 -7.26 -27.14 6.48
N GLU A 67 -7.43 -26.24 7.44
CA GLU A 67 -7.24 -26.58 8.88
C GLU A 67 -8.36 -25.99 9.79
N MET A 68 -9.61 -25.98 9.32
CA MET A 68 -10.76 -25.62 10.18
C MET A 68 -11.74 -26.77 10.46
N MET A 69 -11.37 -28.01 10.13
CA MET A 69 -12.17 -29.20 10.45
C MET A 69 -11.26 -30.41 10.71
N ALA A 70 -10.53 -30.38 11.82
CA ALA A 70 -9.94 -31.57 12.42
C ALA A 70 -9.71 -31.28 13.92
N GLU A 71 -10.81 -31.27 14.68
CA GLU A 71 -10.90 -31.72 16.08
C GLU A 71 -12.37 -31.73 16.50
#